data_AF-A0A0Q8ZPP0-F1
#
_entry.id   AF-A0A0Q8ZPP0-F1
#
_cell.length_a   1.000
_cell.length_b   1.000
_cell.length_c   1.000
_cell.angle_alpha   90.00
_cell.angle_beta   90.00
_cell.angle_gamma   90.00
#
_symmetry.space_group_name_H-M   'P 1'
#
loop_
_entity.id
_entity.type
_entity.pdbx_description
1 polymer ?
#
loop_
_entity_poly.entity_id
_entity_poly.type
_entity_poly.pdbx_seq_one_letter_code
_entity_poly.pdbx_strand_id
1 'polypeptide(L)' 'MSNDLNLMDATFNGPSSELYRGEVFPELFPGKRMMLENWDQQDLEMYVGGAFTPGYGYKEYPQRVLMGRP' A
#
# COMPACT_ATOMS: atom_id res chain seq x y z
N MET A 1 -30.93 9.44 -2.08
CA MET A 1 -29.73 8.59 -2.16
C MET A 1 -28.87 8.99 -0.98
N SER A 2 -28.82 8.20 0.09
CA SER A 2 -27.96 8.53 1.23
C SER A 2 -26.53 8.21 0.84
N ASN A 3 -25.66 9.21 0.96
CA ASN A 3 -24.26 9.17 0.56
C ASN A 3 -23.41 8.84 1.79
N ASP A 4 -23.73 7.72 2.45
CA ASP A 4 -23.10 7.35 3.72
C ASP A 4 -22.09 6.24 3.47
N LEU A 5 -20.87 6.64 3.05
CA LEU A 5 -19.68 5.81 3.26
C LEU A 5 -19.44 5.75 4.78
N ASN A 6 -20.20 4.89 5.45
CA ASN A 6 -20.05 4.68 6.88
C ASN A 6 -18.80 3.83 7.10
N LEU A 7 -17.95 4.29 8.01
CA LEU A 7 -16.74 3.58 8.41
C LEU A 7 -17.01 2.16 8.92
N MET A 8 -18.22 1.93 9.44
CA MET A 8 -18.70 0.66 9.94
C MET A 8 -19.45 -0.17 8.90
N ASP A 9 -19.54 0.29 7.65
CA ASP A 9 -20.21 -0.46 6.58
C ASP A 9 -19.45 -1.77 6.31
N ALA A 10 -20.20 -2.85 6.09
CA ALA A 10 -19.67 -4.15 5.69
C ALA A 10 -18.85 -4.08 4.41
N THR A 11 -19.21 -3.15 3.50
CA THR A 11 -18.46 -2.88 2.27
C THR A 11 -17.05 -2.35 2.55
N PHE A 12 -16.92 -1.46 3.55
CA PHE A 12 -15.63 -0.92 3.96
C PHE A 12 -14.84 -1.93 4.81
N ASN A 13 -15.51 -2.69 5.67
CA ASN A 13 -14.90 -3.67 6.59
C ASN A 13 -14.56 -5.03 5.94
N GLY A 14 -14.48 -5.10 4.61
CA GLY A 14 -14.11 -6.31 3.87
C GLY A 14 -12.64 -6.74 4.07
N PRO A 15 -12.20 -7.82 3.38
CA PRO A 15 -10.91 -8.50 3.59
C PRO A 15 -9.63 -7.65 3.44
N SER A 16 -9.73 -6.42 2.93
CA SER A 16 -8.59 -5.52 2.70
C SER A 16 -8.43 -4.43 3.77
N SER A 17 -9.35 -4.34 4.73
CA SER A 17 -9.42 -3.23 5.70
C SER A 17 -8.84 -3.54 7.08
N GLU A 18 -8.28 -4.74 7.27
CA GLU A 18 -7.84 -5.28 8.57
C GLU A 18 -6.90 -4.35 9.34
N LEU A 19 -5.82 -3.91 8.70
CA LEU A 19 -4.84 -3.03 9.34
C LEU A 19 -5.43 -1.65 9.66
N TYR A 20 -6.31 -1.13 8.80
CA TYR A 20 -7.00 0.13 9.04
C TYR A 20 -7.94 0.04 10.26
N ARG A 21 -8.68 -1.07 10.41
CA ARG A 21 -9.53 -1.31 11.57
C ARG A 21 -8.75 -1.41 12.87
N GLY A 22 -7.58 -2.04 12.84
CA GLY A 22 -6.67 -2.08 13.98
C GLY A 22 -6.10 -0.72 14.37
N GLU A 23 -5.99 0.22 13.44
CA GLU A 23 -5.55 1.59 13.72
C GLU A 23 -6.66 2.43 14.37
N VAL A 24 -7.90 2.33 13.88
CA VAL A 24 -9.04 3.12 14.37
C VAL A 24 -9.66 2.54 15.65
N PHE A 25 -9.76 1.20 15.74
CA PHE A 25 -10.36 0.48 16.87
C PHE A 25 -9.44 -0.63 17.38
N PRO A 26 -8.26 -0.29 17.94
CA PRO A 26 -7.26 -1.27 18.36
C PRO A 26 -7.77 -2.25 19.44
N GLU A 27 -8.75 -1.84 20.24
CA GLU A 27 -9.36 -2.69 21.28
C GLU A 27 -10.25 -3.79 20.69
N LEU A 28 -10.94 -3.49 19.58
CA LEU A 28 -11.84 -4.43 18.91
C LEU A 28 -11.11 -5.28 17.87
N PHE A 29 -10.05 -4.73 17.27
CA PHE A 29 -9.23 -5.40 16.26
C PHE A 29 -7.76 -5.37 16.68
N PRO A 30 -7.38 -6.15 17.72
CA PRO A 30 -5.99 -6.24 18.14
C PRO A 30 -5.17 -6.89 17.04
N GLY A 31 -4.03 -6.29 16.68
CA GLY A 31 -3.21 -6.79 15.58
C GLY A 31 -2.05 -5.88 15.21
N LYS A 32 -1.47 -6.15 14.02
CA LYS A 32 -0.40 -5.34 13.44
C LYS A 32 -0.92 -3.95 13.11
N ARG A 33 -0.09 -2.93 13.36
CA ARG A 33 -0.38 -1.52 13.05
C ARG A 33 -0.18 -1.25 11.56
N MET A 34 -0.79 -0.16 11.06
CA MET A 34 -0.56 0.36 9.71
C MET A 34 0.83 1.01 9.54
N MET A 35 1.88 0.21 9.71
CA MET A 35 3.27 0.58 9.47
C MET A 35 3.76 -0.13 8.22
N LEU A 36 4.60 0.51 7.40
CA LEU A 36 5.07 -0.05 6.12
C LEU A 36 5.71 -1.44 6.25
N GLU A 37 6.41 -1.70 7.35
CA GLU A 37 7.02 -3.01 7.67
C GLU A 37 6.01 -4.16 7.86
N ASN A 38 4.74 -3.82 8.08
CA ASN A 38 3.64 -4.79 8.24
C ASN A 38 2.83 -4.98 6.96
N TRP A 39 3.13 -4.25 5.88
CA TRP A 39 2.43 -4.36 4.61
C TRP A 39 2.99 -5.53 3.79
N ASP A 40 2.14 -6.10 2.95
CA ASP A 40 2.58 -7.15 2.03
C ASP A 40 3.49 -6.57 0.95
N GLN A 41 4.47 -7.36 0.52
CA GLN A 41 5.46 -6.94 -0.47
C GLN A 41 4.81 -6.47 -1.78
N GLN A 42 3.70 -7.09 -2.19
CA GLN A 42 2.96 -6.70 -3.39
C GLN A 42 2.39 -5.27 -3.28
N ASP A 43 1.86 -4.90 -2.11
CA ASP A 43 1.31 -3.56 -1.87
C ASP A 43 2.42 -2.53 -1.73
N LEU A 44 3.55 -2.90 -1.12
CA LEU A 44 4.74 -2.06 -1.06
C LEU A 44 5.26 -1.74 -2.47
N GLU A 45 5.34 -2.73 -3.35
CA GLU A 45 5.77 -2.53 -4.74
C GLU A 45 4.79 -1.67 -5.55
N MET A 46 3.48 -1.85 -5.31
CA MET A 46 2.42 -1.15 -6.02
C MET A 46 2.26 0.31 -5.59
N TYR A 47 2.33 0.59 -4.28
CA TYR A 47 1.99 1.90 -3.72
C TYR A 47 3.19 2.69 -3.22
N VAL A 48 4.28 2.03 -2.82
CA VAL A 48 5.49 2.69 -2.28
C VAL A 48 6.62 2.76 -3.32
N GLY A 49 6.44 2.07 -4.46
CA GLY A 49 7.17 2.32 -5.71
C GLY A 49 8.69 2.30 -5.53
N GLY A 50 9.38 3.38 -5.87
CA GLY A 50 10.84 3.43 -6.01
C GLY A 50 11.70 2.93 -4.83
N ALA A 51 11.17 2.89 -3.60
CA ALA A 51 11.85 2.30 -2.46
C ALA A 51 11.80 0.75 -2.44
N PHE A 52 10.72 0.17 -2.96
CA PHE A 52 10.46 -1.28 -2.95
C PHE A 52 10.49 -1.93 -4.34
N THR A 53 10.47 -1.12 -5.40
CA THR A 53 10.58 -1.52 -6.81
C THR A 53 11.71 -0.73 -7.51
N PRO A 54 12.95 -0.78 -6.99
CA PRO A 54 14.08 -0.09 -7.61
C PRO A 54 14.26 -0.59 -9.04
N GLY A 55 14.44 0.30 -10.01
CA GLY A 55 14.52 -0.10 -11.42
C GLY A 55 13.21 -0.01 -12.19
N TYR A 56 12.04 0.04 -11.54
CA TYR A 56 10.75 -0.02 -12.26
C TYR A 56 10.58 1.13 -13.25
N GLY A 57 10.89 2.36 -12.85
CA GLY A 57 10.88 3.53 -13.74
C GLY A 57 12.01 3.52 -14.78
N TYR A 58 13.04 2.68 -14.61
CA TYR A 58 14.21 2.62 -15.50
C TYR A 58 14.07 1.59 -16.63
N LYS A 59 13.03 0.74 -16.62
CA LYS A 59 12.80 -0.29 -17.67
C LYS A 59 12.62 0.31 -19.07
N GLU A 60 12.08 1.52 -19.15
CA GLU A 60 11.83 2.23 -20.41
C GLU A 60 13.01 3.10 -20.86
N TYR A 61 14.01 3.28 -20.00
CA TYR A 61 15.16 4.11 -20.30
C TYR A 61 16.23 3.31 -21.06
N PRO A 62 16.75 3.83 -22.19
CA PRO A 62 17.85 3.19 -22.88
C PRO A 62 19.04 2.99 -21.92
N GLN A 63 19.58 1.77 -21.85
CA GLN A 63 20.69 1.43 -20.95
C GLN A 63 21.90 2.37 -21.10
N ARG A 64 22.13 2.91 -22.31
CA ARG A 64 23.17 3.93 -22.56
C ARG A 64 23.01 5.18 -21.68
N VAL A 65 21.77 5.63 -21.46
CA VAL A 65 21.44 6.81 -20.64
C VAL A 65 21.67 6.49 -19.15
N LEU A 66 21.27 5.31 -18.71
CA LEU A 66 21.44 4.87 -17.31
C LEU A 66 22.90 4.64 -16.92
N MET A 67 23.72 4.17 -17.87
CA MET A 67 25.14 3.88 -17.66
C MET A 67 26.06 5.09 -17.88
N GLY A 68 25.50 6.27 -18.21
CA GLY A 68 26.29 7.48 -18.46
C GLY A 68 27.30 7.35 -19.59
N ARG A 69 27.09 6.43 -20.54
CA ARG A 69 27.94 6.33 -21.74
C ARG A 69 27.43 7.32 -22.79
N PRO A 70 28.33 8.02 -23.49
CA PRO A 70 27.96 8.97 -24.55
C PRO A 70 27.15 8.30 -25.66
#